data_AF-A0AAJ2HB99-F1
#
_entry.id   AF-A0AAJ2HB99-F1
#
_cell.length_a   1.000
_cell.length_b   1.000
_cell.length_c   1.000
_cell.angle_alpha   90.00
_cell.angle_beta   90.00
_cell.angle_gamma   90.00
#
_symmetry.space_group_name_H-M   'P 1'
#
loop_
_entity.id
_entity.type
_entity.pdbx_description
1 polymer ?
#
loop_
_entity_poly.entity_id
_entity_poly.type
_entity_poly.pdbx_seq_one_letter_code
_entity_poly.pdbx_strand_id
1 'polypeptide(L)'
;MLPLLHPIDDGHPLRRDDGCRGGDRAVRDASRLSRPPVIPAEKKIRIVLSVLHGEISIAEAARREKVSEQAIGNWKRQFLEGGKAGIETGKSKPTSREQQLEDEVAEFTQALGEAAVEIRVWKKSAEGRLGPSRTSR
;
A
#
# COMPACT_ATOMS: atom_id res chain seq x y z
N MET A 1 -45.97 17.29 -36.51
CA MET A 1 -44.65 16.97 -37.09
C MET A 1 -43.87 16.23 -36.02
N LEU A 2 -43.87 14.90 -36.07
CA LEU A 2 -43.22 13.99 -35.11
C LEU A 2 -41.96 13.41 -35.73
N PRO A 3 -40.82 13.52 -35.04
CA PRO A 3 -39.83 12.43 -34.96
C PRO A 3 -39.27 12.32 -33.51
N LEU A 4 -38.63 11.27 -33.02
CA LEU A 4 -38.29 9.93 -33.50
C LEU A 4 -38.07 9.11 -32.22
N LEU A 5 -38.76 7.98 -32.14
CA LEU A 5 -38.63 6.97 -31.11
C LEU A 5 -37.28 6.24 -31.32
N HIS A 6 -36.39 6.22 -30.33
CA HIS A 6 -35.25 5.30 -30.34
C HIS A 6 -35.69 3.96 -29.73
N PRO A 7 -35.36 2.82 -30.36
CA PRO A 7 -35.75 1.50 -29.87
C PRO A 7 -34.93 1.06 -28.66
N ILE A 8 -35.63 0.46 -27.70
CA ILE A 8 -35.07 -0.30 -26.58
C ILE A 8 -34.50 -1.60 -27.15
N ASP A 9 -33.22 -1.83 -26.90
CA ASP A 9 -32.48 -3.04 -27.25
C ASP A 9 -32.54 -3.99 -26.04
N ASP A 10 -33.48 -4.94 -26.06
CA ASP A 10 -33.56 -6.04 -25.09
C ASP A 10 -33.45 -7.36 -25.85
N GLY A 11 -32.22 -7.90 -25.94
CA GLY A 11 -31.99 -9.13 -26.68
C GLY A 11 -30.70 -9.88 -26.32
N HIS A 12 -30.64 -10.57 -25.19
CA HIS A 12 -30.06 -11.93 -25.16
C HIS A 12 -30.48 -12.77 -23.94
N PRO A 13 -30.56 -14.11 -24.09
CA PRO A 13 -31.33 -15.01 -23.26
C PRO A 13 -30.53 -15.56 -22.09
N LEU A 14 -31.19 -15.66 -20.94
CA LEU A 14 -30.69 -16.45 -19.81
C LEU A 14 -31.24 -17.86 -19.91
N ARG A 15 -30.39 -18.79 -20.35
CA ARG A 15 -30.37 -20.16 -19.82
C ARG A 15 -28.93 -20.62 -19.75
N ARG A 16 -28.48 -21.00 -18.53
CA ARG A 16 -28.12 -22.38 -18.17
C ARG A 16 -28.06 -22.48 -16.65
N ASP A 17 -28.83 -23.42 -16.10
CA ASP A 17 -28.47 -24.11 -14.88
C ASP A 17 -27.11 -24.78 -15.07
N ASP A 18 -26.25 -24.76 -14.05
CA ASP A 18 -25.34 -25.86 -13.71
C ASP A 18 -24.54 -25.51 -12.43
N GLY A 19 -24.64 -26.37 -11.42
CA GLY A 19 -23.50 -26.63 -10.54
C GLY A 19 -23.65 -26.24 -9.07
N CYS A 20 -24.28 -27.11 -8.29
CA CYS A 20 -23.90 -27.31 -6.89
C CYS A 20 -22.38 -27.58 -6.78
N ARG A 21 -21.60 -26.65 -6.22
CA ARG A 21 -20.26 -26.94 -5.71
C ARG A 21 -20.07 -26.29 -4.33
N GLY A 22 -20.87 -26.75 -3.38
CA GLY A 22 -20.56 -26.62 -1.96
C GLY A 22 -19.45 -27.59 -1.62
N GLY A 23 -18.21 -27.11 -1.52
CA GLY A 23 -17.06 -27.98 -1.23
C GLY A 23 -15.74 -27.32 -0.85
N ASP A 24 -15.58 -25.98 -0.93
CA ASP A 24 -14.26 -25.34 -0.74
C ASP A 24 -14.14 -24.43 0.48
N ARG A 25 -14.99 -24.60 1.51
CA ARG A 25 -14.87 -23.82 2.75
C ARG A 25 -14.06 -24.51 3.85
N ALA A 26 -13.91 -25.83 3.81
CA ALA A 26 -13.22 -26.58 4.86
C ALA A 26 -11.70 -26.75 4.66
N VAL A 27 -11.18 -26.56 3.44
CA VAL A 27 -9.73 -26.74 3.16
C VAL A 27 -8.90 -25.51 3.54
N ARG A 28 -9.54 -24.35 3.70
CA ARG A 28 -8.86 -23.07 3.98
C ARG A 28 -8.51 -22.83 5.45
N ASP A 29 -9.09 -23.58 6.39
CA ASP A 29 -8.76 -23.44 7.82
C ASP A 29 -7.61 -24.37 8.28
N ALA A 30 -7.36 -25.48 7.59
CA ALA A 30 -6.28 -26.41 7.94
C ALA A 30 -4.86 -25.92 7.54
N SER A 31 -4.77 -24.93 6.66
CA SER A 31 -3.49 -24.38 6.16
C SER A 31 -2.88 -23.31 7.07
N ARG A 32 -3.55 -22.92 8.17
CA ARG A 32 -3.04 -21.92 9.12
C ARG A 32 -2.12 -22.48 10.21
N LEU A 33 -2.04 -23.80 10.37
CA LEU A 33 -1.38 -24.44 11.52
C LEU A 33 0.08 -24.89 11.32
N SER A 34 0.70 -24.58 10.18
CA SER A 34 2.09 -24.97 9.94
C SER A 34 2.93 -23.92 9.22
N ARG A 35 2.68 -22.62 9.44
CA ARG A 35 3.64 -21.61 8.96
C ARG A 35 4.89 -21.71 9.85
N PRO A 36 6.06 -22.09 9.30
CA PRO A 36 7.28 -22.16 10.09
C PRO A 36 7.54 -20.80 10.75
N PRO A 37 8.03 -20.77 12.01
CA PRO A 37 8.32 -19.51 12.68
C PRO A 37 9.28 -18.70 11.81
N VAL A 38 8.80 -17.53 11.38
CA VAL A 38 9.60 -16.62 10.56
C VAL A 38 10.68 -16.05 11.47
N ILE A 39 11.95 -16.32 11.17
CA ILE A 39 13.06 -15.72 11.89
C ILE A 39 12.94 -14.18 11.72
N PRO A 40 12.88 -13.41 12.83
CA PRO A 40 12.71 -11.96 12.77
C PRO A 40 13.93 -11.29 12.13
N ALA A 41 13.72 -10.11 11.55
CA ALA A 41 14.74 -9.40 10.77
C ALA A 41 15.99 -9.10 11.61
N GLU A 42 15.81 -8.68 12.86
CA GLU A 42 16.87 -8.35 13.81
C GLU A 42 17.77 -9.57 14.07
N LYS A 43 17.16 -10.75 14.17
CA LYS A 43 17.90 -12.01 14.34
C LYS A 43 18.68 -12.38 13.08
N LYS A 44 18.09 -12.22 11.89
CA LYS A 44 18.80 -12.42 10.62
C LYS A 44 20.01 -11.50 10.49
N ILE A 45 19.86 -10.22 10.85
CA ILE A 45 20.94 -9.24 10.84
C ILE A 45 22.07 -9.69 11.77
N ARG A 46 21.78 -10.10 13.00
CA ARG A 46 22.80 -10.59 13.94
C ARG A 46 23.59 -11.77 13.38
N ILE A 47 22.88 -12.76 12.80
CA ILE A 47 23.52 -13.93 12.19
C ILE A 47 24.42 -13.51 11.03
N VAL A 48 23.93 -12.66 10.12
CA VAL A 48 24.70 -12.17 8.98
C VAL A 48 25.95 -11.43 9.44
N LEU A 49 25.84 -10.57 10.47
CA LEU A 49 26.98 -9.86 11.02
C LEU A 49 28.02 -10.84 11.57
N SER A 50 27.66 -11.83 12.39
CA SER A 50 28.63 -12.81 12.89
C SER A 50 29.31 -13.62 11.77
N VAL A 51 28.58 -13.93 10.69
CA VAL A 51 29.14 -14.57 9.49
C VAL A 51 30.12 -13.65 8.75
N LEU A 52 29.81 -12.35 8.65
CA LEU A 52 30.68 -11.37 8.01
C LEU A 52 31.95 -11.08 8.84
N HIS A 53 31.83 -11.09 10.17
CA HIS A 53 32.98 -10.97 11.09
C HIS A 53 33.86 -12.23 11.10
N GLY A 54 33.37 -13.35 10.56
CA GLY A 54 34.08 -14.63 10.57
C GLY A 54 34.02 -15.36 11.92
N GLU A 55 33.15 -14.93 12.84
CA GLU A 55 32.95 -15.58 14.15
C GLU A 55 32.32 -16.97 14.00
N ILE A 56 31.43 -17.12 13.02
CA ILE A 56 30.76 -18.38 12.68
C ILE A 56 30.72 -18.56 11.16
N SER A 57 30.81 -19.81 10.70
CA SER A 57 30.63 -20.12 9.27
C SER A 57 29.15 -20.11 8.86
N ILE A 58 28.88 -20.02 7.56
CA ILE A 58 27.52 -20.16 6.98
C ILE A 58 26.91 -21.51 7.39
N ALA A 59 27.69 -22.59 7.30
CA ALA A 59 27.26 -23.94 7.66
C ALA A 59 26.92 -24.06 9.15
N GLU A 60 27.71 -23.42 10.01
CA GLU A 60 27.44 -23.39 11.45
C GLU A 60 26.19 -22.59 11.80
N ALA A 61 26.02 -21.42 11.18
CA ALA A 61 24.82 -20.60 11.34
C ALA A 61 23.55 -21.36 10.90
N ALA A 62 23.61 -22.03 9.75
CA ALA A 62 22.52 -22.85 9.22
C ALA A 62 22.07 -23.95 10.20
N ARG A 63 23.03 -24.68 10.80
CA ARG A 63 22.76 -25.72 11.81
C ARG A 63 22.15 -25.15 13.08
N ARG A 64 22.73 -24.08 13.64
CA ARG A 64 22.26 -23.44 14.89
C ARG A 64 20.83 -22.91 14.74
N GLU A 65 20.54 -22.33 13.59
CA GLU A 65 19.28 -21.63 13.32
C GLU A 65 18.23 -22.49 12.61
N LYS A 66 18.56 -23.76 12.33
CA LYS A 66 17.69 -24.72 11.63
C LYS A 66 17.17 -24.19 10.29
N VAL A 67 18.05 -23.55 9.53
CA VAL A 67 17.78 -23.04 8.18
C VAL A 67 18.80 -23.60 7.19
N SER A 68 18.52 -23.48 5.89
CA SER A 68 19.48 -23.88 4.87
C SER A 68 20.65 -22.89 4.77
N GLU A 69 21.82 -23.38 4.40
CA GLU A 69 22.98 -22.52 4.08
C GLU A 69 22.66 -21.52 2.97
N GLN A 70 21.81 -21.91 2.01
CA GLN A 70 21.31 -21.01 0.98
C GLN A 70 20.51 -19.84 1.55
N ALA A 71 19.69 -20.06 2.59
CA ALA A 71 18.95 -18.98 3.24
C ALA A 71 19.91 -17.97 3.91
N ILE A 72 20.93 -18.46 4.62
CA ILE A 72 21.97 -17.61 5.22
C ILE A 72 22.74 -16.84 4.13
N GLY A 73 23.12 -17.51 3.04
CA GLY A 73 23.77 -16.88 1.89
C GLY A 73 22.90 -15.81 1.24
N ASN A 74 21.59 -16.04 1.14
CA ASN A 74 20.63 -15.05 0.64
C ASN A 74 20.56 -13.81 1.54
N TRP A 75 20.49 -13.99 2.85
CA TRP A 75 20.45 -12.85 3.79
C TRP A 75 21.76 -12.06 3.75
N LYS A 76 22.92 -12.74 3.68
CA LYS A 76 24.22 -12.08 3.53
C LYS A 76 24.26 -11.22 2.27
N ARG A 77 23.78 -11.75 1.14
CA ARG A 77 23.74 -11.00 -0.13
C ARG A 77 22.83 -9.77 -0.03
N GLN A 78 21.60 -9.95 0.45
CA GLN A 78 20.63 -8.85 0.62
C GLN A 78 21.17 -7.76 1.56
N PHE A 79 21.87 -8.15 2.62
CA PHE A 79 22.50 -7.21 3.55
C PHE A 79 23.61 -6.39 2.88
N LEU A 80 24.47 -7.03 2.08
CA LEU A 80 25.54 -6.34 1.36
C LEU A 80 25.01 -5.45 0.23
N GLU A 81 24.00 -5.91 -0.51
CA GLU A 81 23.32 -5.12 -1.56
C GLU A 81 22.63 -3.90 -0.95
N GLY A 82 21.87 -4.08 0.13
CA GLY A 82 21.23 -2.99 0.86
C GLY A 82 22.24 -2.01 1.48
N GLY A 83 23.33 -2.53 2.04
CA GLY A 83 24.42 -1.71 2.58
C GLY A 83 25.11 -0.88 1.49
N LYS A 84 25.40 -1.49 0.34
CA LYS A 84 25.96 -0.78 -0.82
C LYS A 84 25.01 0.30 -1.32
N ALA A 85 23.73 -0.04 -1.52
CA ALA A 85 22.72 0.91 -1.97
C ALA A 85 22.61 2.11 -1.02
N GLY A 86 22.62 1.88 0.30
CA GLY A 86 22.58 2.93 1.30
C GLY A 86 23.82 3.83 1.30
N ILE A 87 25.01 3.27 1.04
CA ILE A 87 26.24 4.08 0.89
C ILE A 87 26.20 4.90 -0.41
N GLU A 88 25.78 4.31 -1.52
CA GLU A 88 25.68 4.98 -2.83
C GLU A 88 24.63 6.10 -2.84
N THR A 89 23.51 5.92 -2.14
CA THR A 89 22.46 6.94 -2.05
C THR A 89 22.69 7.99 -0.95
N GLY A 90 23.64 7.77 -0.03
CA GLY A 90 23.94 8.70 1.06
C GLY A 90 22.71 8.96 1.96
N LYS A 91 22.48 10.23 2.36
CA LYS A 91 21.22 10.65 3.00
C LYS A 91 20.10 10.57 1.95
N SER A 92 19.37 9.46 1.97
CA SER A 92 18.28 9.06 1.06
C SER A 92 17.72 10.21 0.21
N LYS A 93 17.99 10.16 -1.10
CA LYS A 93 17.14 10.86 -2.08
C LYS A 93 15.75 10.22 -2.03
N PRO A 94 14.64 10.98 -1.99
CA PRO A 94 13.30 10.41 -2.01
C PRO A 94 13.19 9.40 -3.15
N THR A 95 12.59 8.25 -2.87
CA THR A 95 12.23 7.31 -3.92
C THR A 95 11.34 8.03 -4.94
N SER A 96 11.36 7.59 -6.20
CA SER A 96 10.48 8.19 -7.22
C SER A 96 9.01 8.20 -6.80
N ARG A 97 8.60 7.27 -5.92
CA ARG A 97 7.25 7.23 -5.36
C ARG A 97 7.03 8.27 -4.25
N GLU A 98 8.00 8.45 -3.36
CA GLU A 98 7.93 9.51 -2.34
C GLU A 98 7.86 10.89 -3.00
N GLN A 99 8.64 11.13 -4.04
CA GLN A 99 8.59 12.41 -4.76
C GLN A 99 7.22 12.66 -5.40
N GLN A 100 6.64 11.65 -6.05
CA GLN A 100 5.28 11.73 -6.60
C GLN A 100 4.24 12.04 -5.51
N LEU A 101 4.36 11.40 -4.35
CA LEU A 101 3.45 11.64 -3.23
C LEU A 101 3.60 13.05 -2.66
N GLU A 102 4.83 13.57 -2.57
CA GLU A 102 5.08 14.96 -2.15
C GLU A 102 4.45 15.96 -3.13
N ASP A 103 4.57 15.70 -4.44
CA ASP A 103 3.97 16.54 -5.48
C ASP A 103 2.43 16.49 -5.42
N GLU A 104 1.84 15.30 -5.27
CA GLU A 104 0.39 15.12 -5.09
C GLU A 104 -0.12 15.85 -3.84
N VAL A 105 0.61 15.77 -2.72
CA VAL A 105 0.26 16.47 -1.47
C VAL A 105 0.33 17.98 -1.66
N ALA A 106 1.34 18.49 -2.37
CA ALA A 106 1.47 19.92 -2.67
C ALA A 106 0.29 20.40 -3.52
N GLU A 107 -0.08 19.66 -4.56
CA GLU A 107 -1.22 19.96 -5.43
C GLU A 107 -2.54 20.01 -4.64
N PHE A 108 -2.82 18.98 -3.83
CA PHE A 108 -4.02 18.95 -3.02
C PHE A 108 -4.06 20.07 -1.98
N THR A 109 -2.93 20.40 -1.38
CA THR A 109 -2.84 21.50 -0.40
C THR A 109 -3.17 22.85 -1.05
N GLN A 110 -2.68 23.08 -2.27
CA GLN A 110 -3.00 24.30 -3.02
C GLN A 110 -4.49 24.38 -3.34
N ALA A 111 -5.07 23.31 -3.91
CA ALA A 111 -6.48 23.29 -4.29
C ALA A 111 -7.40 23.50 -3.05
N LEU A 112 -7.06 22.90 -1.91
CA LEU A 112 -7.76 23.12 -0.63
C LEU A 112 -7.67 24.59 -0.19
N GLY A 113 -6.50 25.20 -0.34
CA GLY A 113 -6.28 26.61 -0.02
C GLY A 113 -7.15 27.54 -0.87
N GLU A 114 -7.22 27.29 -2.18
CA GLU A 114 -8.04 28.06 -3.12
C GLU A 114 -9.54 27.94 -2.78
N ALA A 115 -10.04 26.72 -2.60
CA ALA A 115 -11.43 26.48 -2.20
C ALA A 115 -11.77 27.14 -0.85
N ALA A 116 -10.86 27.11 0.12
CA ALA A 116 -11.06 27.76 1.42
C ALA A 116 -11.11 29.29 1.31
N VAL A 117 -10.38 29.90 0.36
CA VAL A 117 -10.50 31.34 0.05
C VAL A 117 -11.88 31.62 -0.54
N GLU A 118 -12.31 30.85 -1.54
CA GLU A 118 -13.63 31.03 -2.15
C GLU A 118 -14.74 30.97 -1.10
N ILE A 119 -14.78 29.91 -0.28
CA ILE A 119 -15.80 29.76 0.78
C ILE A 119 -15.85 31.00 1.69
N ARG A 120 -14.70 31.56 2.07
CA ARG A 120 -14.64 32.79 2.89
C ARG A 120 -15.22 34.00 2.16
N VAL A 121 -14.90 34.18 0.88
CA VAL A 121 -15.43 35.26 0.04
C VAL A 121 -16.95 35.14 -0.11
N TRP A 122 -17.45 33.94 -0.39
CA TRP A 122 -18.89 33.67 -0.50
C TRP A 122 -19.64 33.96 0.79
N LYS A 123 -19.13 33.51 1.94
CA LYS A 123 -19.72 33.79 3.27
C LYS A 123 -19.77 35.29 3.57
N LYS A 124 -18.65 35.99 3.40
CA LYS A 124 -18.60 37.46 3.61
C LYS A 124 -19.55 38.22 2.68
N SER A 125 -19.66 37.77 1.43
CA SER A 125 -20.58 38.38 0.45
C SER A 125 -22.05 38.05 0.74
N ALA A 126 -22.35 36.89 1.34
CA ALA A 126 -23.69 36.55 1.81
C ALA A 126 -24.09 37.40 3.03
N GLU A 127 -23.17 37.59 3.99
CA GLU A 127 -23.37 38.47 5.15
C GLU A 127 -23.65 39.92 4.73
N GLY A 128 -22.97 40.43 3.69
CA GLY A 128 -23.24 41.76 3.12
C GLY A 128 -24.59 41.90 2.39
N ARG A 129 -25.17 40.79 1.91
CA ARG A 129 -26.48 40.76 1.23
C ARG A 129 -27.65 40.55 2.19
N LEU A 130 -27.40 39.95 3.34
CA LEU A 130 -28.36 39.84 4.44
C LEU A 130 -28.23 41.09 5.30
N GLY A 131 -28.87 42.20 4.88
CA GLY A 131 -29.08 43.35 5.77
C GLY A 131 -29.71 42.92 7.11
N PRO A 132 -29.55 43.68 8.21
CA PRO A 132 -29.94 43.25 9.54
C PRO A 132 -31.35 42.67 9.52
N SER A 133 -31.45 41.38 9.83
CA SER A 133 -32.70 40.64 9.83
C SER A 133 -33.70 41.40 10.70
N ARG A 134 -34.76 41.95 10.09
CA ARG A 134 -35.93 42.39 10.86
C ARG A 134 -36.57 41.13 11.43
N THR A 135 -36.08 40.69 12.58
CA THR A 135 -36.76 39.67 13.37
C THR A 135 -38.11 40.25 13.75
N SER A 136 -39.19 39.61 13.28
CA SER A 136 -40.56 40.06 13.57
C SER A 136 -40.78 40.12 15.08
N ARG A 137 -41.41 41.22 15.51
CA ARG A 137 -41.90 41.47 16.87
C ARG A 137 -43.10 40.59 17.19
#